data_AF-A0A1F2QBE3-F1
#
_entry.id   AF-A0A1F2QBE3-F1
#
_cell.length_a   1.000
_cell.length_b   1.000
_cell.length_c   1.000
_cell.angle_alpha   90.00
_cell.angle_beta   90.00
_cell.angle_gamma   90.00
#
_symmetry.space_group_name_H-M   'P 1'
#
loop_
_entity.id
_entity.type
_entity.pdbx_description
1 polymer ?
#
loop_
_entity_poly.entity_id
_entity_poly.type
_entity_poly.pdbx_seq_one_letter_code
_entity_poly.pdbx_strand_id
1 'polypeptide(L)'
;MSATGTRAKRKPAKDPGVRARHEQRGIEHRERAKQILRMLLDGHTYRDVGERFSLSHTQIQRIEAATLREITAPDAARMRDRHMARCEEVFRTWYHRALGYTDDQGVKHTPDEYAVDRILRVLAREAKLLGLDAPEKVEVAGSEIVLRITGSGEQTPPAIAACPPAEEVGPAPEALMLGAGEPAGSEEATP
;
A
#
# COMPACT_ATOMS: atom_id res chain seq x y z
N MET A 1 22.73 40.38 -27.75
CA MET A 1 22.30 38.96 -27.68
C MET A 1 21.30 38.87 -26.54
N SER A 2 20.00 38.87 -26.85
CA SER A 2 18.92 38.92 -25.85
C SER A 2 18.58 37.51 -25.39
N ALA A 3 18.76 37.25 -24.09
CA ALA A 3 18.28 36.03 -23.45
C ALA A 3 16.80 36.19 -23.08
N THR A 4 15.93 35.56 -23.86
CA THR A 4 14.49 35.47 -23.62
C THR A 4 14.24 34.50 -22.46
N GLY A 5 14.21 35.04 -21.24
CA GLY A 5 13.85 34.28 -20.04
C GLY A 5 12.37 33.88 -20.06
N THR A 6 12.11 32.59 -20.21
CA THR A 6 10.76 32.01 -20.15
C THR A 6 10.23 32.09 -18.72
N ARG A 7 9.37 33.08 -18.43
CA ARG A 7 8.76 33.28 -17.11
C ARG A 7 7.74 32.17 -16.84
N ALA A 8 8.14 31.16 -16.06
CA ALA A 8 7.25 30.09 -15.62
C ALA A 8 6.03 30.67 -14.86
N LYS A 9 4.82 30.47 -15.40
CA LYS A 9 3.56 30.88 -14.77
C LYS A 9 3.34 30.03 -13.50
N ARG A 10 3.63 30.59 -12.33
CA ARG A 10 3.24 29.98 -11.04
C ARG A 10 1.72 29.92 -10.98
N LYS A 11 1.14 28.71 -10.84
CA LYS A 11 -0.30 28.54 -10.60
C LYS A 11 -0.65 29.27 -9.28
N PRO A 12 -1.75 30.04 -9.25
CA PRO A 12 -2.16 30.74 -8.04
C PRO A 12 -2.48 29.72 -6.93
N ALA A 13 -2.10 30.06 -5.69
CA ALA A 13 -2.41 29.24 -4.53
C ALA A 13 -3.93 29.11 -4.40
N LYS A 14 -4.43 27.87 -4.31
CA LYS A 14 -5.87 27.58 -4.17
C LYS A 14 -6.41 28.21 -2.89
N ASP A 15 -7.48 29.00 -3.01
CA ASP A 15 -8.07 29.77 -1.91
C ASP A 15 -8.33 28.90 -0.66
N PRO A 16 -8.01 29.39 0.55
CA PRO A 16 -8.15 28.62 1.79
C PRO A 16 -9.60 28.19 2.05
N GLY A 17 -10.58 29.00 1.65
CA GLY A 17 -12.00 28.66 1.78
C GLY A 17 -12.43 27.45 0.93
N VAL A 18 -11.77 27.20 -0.21
CA VAL A 18 -12.06 26.03 -1.06
C VAL A 18 -11.52 24.75 -0.42
N ARG A 19 -10.39 24.82 0.31
CA ARG A 19 -9.82 23.68 1.03
C ARG A 19 -10.72 23.23 2.18
N ALA A 20 -11.15 24.17 3.01
CA ALA A 20 -12.03 23.87 4.15
C ALA A 20 -13.35 23.20 3.73
N ARG A 21 -13.99 23.69 2.66
CA ARG A 21 -15.22 23.07 2.11
C ARG A 21 -14.98 21.65 1.61
N HIS A 22 -13.82 21.39 1.01
CA HIS A 22 -13.46 20.06 0.52
C HIS A 22 -13.21 19.08 1.68
N GLU A 23 -12.52 19.52 2.72
CA GLU A 23 -12.31 18.75 3.95
C GLU A 23 -13.63 18.40 4.64
N GLN A 24 -14.53 19.39 4.78
CA GLN A 24 -15.84 19.20 5.39
C GLN A 24 -16.69 18.19 4.62
N ARG A 25 -16.75 18.29 3.28
CA ARG A 25 -17.40 17.27 2.44
C ARG A 25 -16.77 15.89 2.61
N GLY A 26 -15.44 15.82 2.71
CA GLY A 26 -14.72 14.57 2.95
C GLY A 26 -15.04 13.94 4.31
N ILE A 27 -15.29 14.74 5.34
CA ILE A 27 -15.74 14.26 6.66
C ILE A 27 -17.17 13.71 6.55
N GLU A 28 -18.09 14.48 5.98
CA GLU A 28 -19.49 14.06 5.78
C GLU A 28 -19.60 12.76 4.98
N HIS A 29 -18.79 12.61 3.93
CA HIS A 29 -18.74 11.38 3.14
C HIS A 29 -18.28 10.17 3.96
N ARG A 30 -17.26 10.34 4.81
CA ARG A 30 -16.75 9.27 5.69
C ARG A 30 -17.75 8.89 6.78
N GLU A 31 -18.43 9.87 7.37
CA GLU A 31 -19.48 9.62 8.35
C GLU A 31 -20.65 8.86 7.74
N ARG A 32 -21.08 9.25 6.54
CA ARG A 32 -22.13 8.55 5.79
C ARG A 32 -21.72 7.10 5.49
N ALA A 33 -20.50 6.87 5.01
CA ALA A 33 -19.99 5.53 4.75
C ALA A 33 -19.96 4.66 6.02
N LYS A 34 -19.57 5.23 7.16
CA LYS A 34 -19.58 4.55 8.46
C LYS A 34 -20.98 4.16 8.91
N GLN A 35 -21.99 5.02 8.68
CA GLN A 35 -23.38 4.71 9.00
C GLN A 35 -23.93 3.59 8.12
N ILE A 36 -23.62 3.61 6.82
CA ILE A 36 -23.98 2.55 5.86
C ILE A 36 -23.42 1.20 6.34
N LEU A 37 -22.12 1.14 6.66
CA LEU A 37 -21.49 -0.08 7.14
C LEU A 37 -22.09 -0.61 8.45
N ARG A 38 -22.44 0.29 9.39
CA ARG A 38 -23.11 -0.11 10.63
C ARG A 38 -24.45 -0.80 10.35
N MET A 39 -25.27 -0.22 9.48
CA MET A 39 -26.55 -0.84 9.13
C MET A 39 -26.38 -2.21 8.48
N LEU A 40 -25.41 -2.36 7.57
CA LEU A 40 -25.10 -3.66 6.97
C LEU A 40 -24.66 -4.68 8.03
N LEU A 41 -23.86 -4.25 9.00
CA LEU A 41 -23.40 -5.08 10.13
C LEU A 41 -24.55 -5.48 11.07
N ASP A 42 -25.51 -4.59 11.27
CA ASP A 42 -26.74 -4.83 12.04
C ASP A 42 -27.73 -5.77 11.30
N GLY A 43 -27.39 -6.20 10.07
CA GLY A 43 -28.16 -7.16 9.27
C GLY A 43 -29.19 -6.54 8.33
N HIS A 44 -29.19 -5.21 8.15
CA HIS A 44 -30.05 -4.57 7.16
C HIS A 44 -29.67 -4.97 5.73
N THR A 45 -30.67 -5.12 4.86
CA THR A 45 -30.41 -5.45 3.46
C THR A 45 -29.92 -4.22 2.68
N TYR A 46 -29.25 -4.43 1.55
CA TYR A 46 -28.85 -3.34 0.65
C TYR A 46 -30.04 -2.48 0.19
N ARG A 47 -31.24 -3.06 0.10
CA ARG A 47 -32.46 -2.34 -0.26
C ARG A 47 -32.84 -1.34 0.83
N ASP A 48 -32.87 -1.78 2.09
CA ASP A 48 -33.24 -0.92 3.24
C ASP A 48 -32.25 0.24 3.41
N VAL A 49 -30.96 -0.04 3.20
CA VAL A 49 -29.90 0.98 3.20
C VAL A 49 -30.08 1.96 2.02
N GLY A 50 -30.39 1.45 0.83
CA GLY A 50 -30.63 2.27 -0.37
C GLY A 50 -31.82 3.20 -0.22
N GLU A 51 -32.91 2.73 0.38
CA GLU A 51 -34.09 3.54 0.69
C GLU A 51 -33.74 4.65 1.69
N ARG A 52 -32.97 4.35 2.74
CA ARG A 52 -32.62 5.34 3.76
C ARG A 52 -31.68 6.43 3.27
N PHE A 53 -30.70 6.08 2.44
CA PHE A 53 -29.66 7.01 1.97
C PHE A 53 -29.90 7.53 0.54
N SER A 54 -31.00 7.12 -0.10
CA SER A 54 -31.32 7.39 -1.52
C SER A 54 -30.17 6.99 -2.45
N LEU A 55 -29.60 5.81 -2.22
CA LEU A 55 -28.48 5.27 -2.99
C LEU A 55 -28.89 4.00 -3.73
N SER A 56 -28.34 3.83 -4.93
CA SER A 56 -28.48 2.59 -5.68
C SER A 56 -27.68 1.45 -5.03
N HIS A 57 -28.09 0.20 -5.31
CA HIS A 57 -27.39 -0.99 -4.85
C HIS A 57 -25.89 -0.98 -5.19
N THR A 58 -25.55 -0.63 -6.43
CA THR A 58 -24.16 -0.56 -6.92
C THR A 58 -23.35 0.51 -6.18
N GLN A 59 -23.95 1.64 -5.83
CA GLN A 59 -23.27 2.67 -5.05
C GLN A 59 -22.95 2.19 -3.64
N ILE A 60 -23.86 1.46 -2.99
CA ILE A 60 -23.64 0.92 -1.65
C ILE A 60 -22.53 -0.11 -1.68
N GLN A 61 -22.55 -1.06 -2.62
CA GLN A 61 -21.46 -2.03 -2.80
C GLN A 61 -20.11 -1.34 -3.02
N ARG A 62 -20.07 -0.28 -3.82
CA ARG A 62 -18.85 0.49 -4.05
C ARG A 62 -18.36 1.19 -2.78
N ILE A 63 -19.26 1.77 -1.99
CA ILE A 63 -18.93 2.42 -0.72
C ILE A 63 -18.39 1.39 0.27
N GLU A 64 -19.10 0.26 0.42
CA GLU A 64 -18.70 -0.85 1.27
C GLU A 64 -17.30 -1.36 0.90
N ALA A 65 -17.07 -1.71 -0.38
CA ALA A 65 -15.78 -2.19 -0.85
C ALA A 65 -14.67 -1.15 -0.63
N ALA A 66 -14.93 0.13 -0.88
CA ALA A 66 -13.96 1.20 -0.66
C ALA A 66 -13.61 1.36 0.82
N THR A 67 -14.61 1.37 1.71
CA THR A 67 -14.38 1.54 3.15
C THR A 67 -13.77 0.29 3.78
N LEU A 68 -14.16 -0.91 3.36
CA LEU A 68 -13.49 -2.13 3.78
C LEU A 68 -12.04 -2.13 3.34
N ARG A 69 -11.73 -1.73 2.11
CA ARG A 69 -10.33 -1.54 1.67
C ARG A 69 -9.59 -0.54 2.53
N GLU A 70 -10.19 0.59 2.89
CA GLU A 70 -9.57 1.59 3.78
C GLU A 70 -9.30 1.02 5.18
N ILE A 71 -10.20 0.21 5.73
CA ILE A 71 -10.04 -0.44 7.04
C ILE A 71 -8.99 -1.56 6.99
N THR A 72 -9.05 -2.40 5.95
CA THR A 72 -8.18 -3.57 5.81
C THR A 72 -6.81 -3.24 5.24
N ALA A 73 -6.66 -2.13 4.52
CA ALA A 73 -5.37 -1.66 4.06
C ALA A 73 -4.58 -1.30 5.32
N PRO A 74 -3.61 -2.13 5.72
CA PRO A 74 -2.81 -1.77 6.86
C PRO A 74 -2.04 -0.51 6.44
N ASP A 75 -2.14 0.54 7.25
CA ASP A 75 -1.38 1.76 7.00
C ASP A 75 0.09 1.36 6.87
N ALA A 76 0.62 1.45 5.64
CA ALA A 76 1.97 1.00 5.34
C ALA A 76 3.00 1.74 6.21
N ALA A 77 2.67 2.95 6.68
CA ALA A 77 3.45 3.63 7.71
C ALA A 77 3.38 2.88 9.04
N ARG A 78 2.18 2.62 9.59
CA ARG A 78 2.03 1.86 10.85
C ARG A 78 2.64 0.47 10.81
N MET A 79 2.59 -0.22 9.67
CA MET A 79 3.27 -1.51 9.50
C MET A 79 4.78 -1.33 9.60
N ARG A 80 5.34 -0.36 8.87
CA ARG A 80 6.78 -0.05 8.94
C ARG A 80 7.18 0.31 10.37
N ASP A 81 6.41 1.15 11.06
CA ASP A 81 6.68 1.54 12.44
C ASP A 81 6.67 0.34 13.39
N ARG A 82 5.67 -0.54 13.24
CA ARG A 82 5.59 -1.79 14.02
C ARG A 82 6.76 -2.72 13.74
N HIS A 83 7.18 -2.82 12.48
CA HIS A 83 8.34 -3.61 12.09
C HIS A 83 9.65 -3.02 12.61
N MET A 84 9.78 -1.69 12.61
CA MET A 84 10.91 -0.98 13.20
C MET A 84 11.01 -1.24 14.69
N ALA A 85 9.90 -1.09 15.43
CA ALA A 85 9.85 -1.37 16.87
C ALA A 85 10.27 -2.82 17.20
N ARG A 86 9.86 -3.80 16.39
CA ARG A 86 10.30 -5.20 16.54
C ARG A 86 11.80 -5.36 16.27
N CYS A 87 12.35 -4.63 15.29
CA CYS A 87 13.79 -4.67 15.00
C CYS A 87 14.58 -4.09 16.18
N GLU A 88 14.17 -2.94 16.72
CA GLU A 88 14.79 -2.32 17.89
C GLU A 88 14.74 -3.22 19.14
N GLU A 89 13.62 -3.90 19.37
CA GLU A 89 13.47 -4.85 20.48
C GLU A 89 14.47 -5.99 20.37
N VAL A 90 14.53 -6.64 19.19
CA VAL A 90 15.49 -7.72 18.93
C VAL A 90 16.92 -7.20 19.05
N PHE A 91 17.21 -6.04 18.47
CA PHE A 91 18.53 -5.42 18.58
C PHE A 91 18.94 -5.26 20.04
N ARG A 92 18.09 -4.65 20.88
CA ARG A 92 18.36 -4.43 22.31
C ARG A 92 18.63 -5.74 23.07
N THR A 93 17.86 -6.79 22.79
CA THR A 93 18.05 -8.10 23.43
C THR A 93 19.39 -8.74 23.09
N TRP A 94 19.83 -8.65 21.82
CA TRP A 94 21.02 -9.34 21.34
C TRP A 94 22.30 -8.50 21.43
N TYR A 95 22.20 -7.17 21.51
CA TYR A 95 23.33 -6.23 21.50
C TYR A 95 24.36 -6.51 22.58
N HIS A 96 23.91 -6.70 23.83
CA HIS A 96 24.82 -6.97 24.95
C HIS A 96 25.57 -8.30 24.81
N ARG A 97 24.93 -9.32 24.21
CA ARG A 97 25.58 -10.61 23.95
C ARG A 97 26.62 -10.53 22.84
N ALA A 98 26.35 -9.73 21.81
CA ALA A 98 27.27 -9.54 20.69
C ALA A 98 28.53 -8.76 21.08
N LEU A 99 28.45 -7.82 22.03
CA LEU A 99 29.63 -7.09 22.51
C LEU A 99 30.40 -7.83 23.62
N GLY A 100 29.81 -8.87 24.19
CA GLY A 100 30.21 -9.39 25.49
C GLY A 100 29.73 -8.47 26.61
N TYR A 101 29.41 -9.07 27.76
CA TYR A 101 28.92 -8.34 28.93
C TYR A 101 29.52 -8.95 30.20
N THR A 102 29.52 -8.17 31.27
CA THR A 102 29.85 -8.68 32.61
C THR A 102 28.54 -8.87 33.35
N ASP A 103 28.32 -10.05 33.92
CA ASP A 103 27.13 -10.31 34.72
C ASP A 103 27.26 -9.74 36.14
N ASP A 104 26.17 -9.80 36.91
CA ASP A 104 26.14 -9.33 38.30
C ASP A 104 27.09 -10.12 39.23
N GLN A 105 27.59 -11.27 38.77
CA GLN A 105 28.58 -12.10 39.46
C GLN A 105 30.03 -11.70 39.12
N GLY A 106 30.23 -10.69 38.27
CA GLY A 106 31.54 -10.23 37.84
C GLY A 106 32.21 -11.14 36.79
N VAL A 107 31.49 -12.12 36.24
CA VAL A 107 32.01 -13.00 35.19
C VAL A 107 31.91 -12.27 33.85
N LYS A 108 33.05 -12.15 33.17
CA LYS A 108 33.14 -11.54 31.85
C LYS A 108 32.80 -12.57 30.78
N HIS A 109 31.67 -12.37 30.11
CA HIS A 109 31.25 -13.18 28.97
C HIS A 109 31.93 -12.69 27.69
N THR A 110 32.47 -13.62 26.90
CA THR A 110 33.03 -13.31 25.58
C THR A 110 31.92 -12.96 24.58
N PRO A 111 32.22 -12.13 23.57
CA PRO A 111 31.31 -11.89 22.44
C PRO A 111 30.78 -13.18 21.82
N ASP A 112 29.47 -13.28 21.63
CA ASP A 112 28.82 -14.40 20.94
C ASP A 112 28.70 -14.10 19.44
N GLU A 113 29.38 -14.88 18.60
CA GLU A 113 29.36 -14.76 17.14
C GLU A 113 27.93 -14.88 16.57
N TYR A 114 27.11 -15.75 17.16
CA TYR A 114 25.73 -15.91 16.72
C TYR A 114 24.88 -14.67 17.01
N ALA A 115 25.15 -13.97 18.11
CA ALA A 115 24.49 -12.71 18.44
C ALA A 115 24.89 -11.61 17.44
N VAL A 116 26.16 -11.56 17.02
CA VAL A 116 26.65 -10.63 15.99
C VAL A 116 25.90 -10.84 14.68
N ASP A 117 25.78 -12.09 14.21
CA ASP A 117 25.04 -12.43 12.99
C ASP A 117 23.57 -11.99 13.05
N ARG A 118 22.92 -12.15 14.20
CA ARG A 118 21.53 -11.73 14.39
C ARG A 118 21.39 -10.21 14.30
N ILE A 119 22.31 -9.46 14.89
CA ILE A 119 22.32 -7.99 14.82
C ILE A 119 22.55 -7.52 13.39
N LEU A 120 23.51 -8.09 12.68
CA LEU A 120 23.78 -7.72 11.28
C LEU A 120 22.54 -7.94 10.40
N ARG A 121 21.78 -9.02 10.63
CA ARG A 121 20.51 -9.26 9.93
C ARG A 121 19.42 -8.26 10.31
N VAL A 122 19.38 -7.79 11.56
CA VAL A 122 18.45 -6.74 12.01
C VAL A 122 18.80 -5.41 11.34
N LEU A 123 20.07 -5.00 11.38
CA LEU A 123 20.54 -3.77 10.73
C LEU A 123 20.27 -3.77 9.22
N ALA A 124 20.50 -4.90 8.54
CA ALA A 124 20.17 -5.04 7.13
C ALA A 124 18.65 -4.91 6.85
N ARG A 125 17.80 -5.35 7.78
CA ARG A 125 16.35 -5.17 7.67
C ARG A 125 15.93 -3.73 7.93
N GLU A 126 16.54 -3.07 8.92
CA GLU A 126 16.29 -1.65 9.20
C GLU A 126 16.70 -0.77 8.01
N ALA A 127 17.87 -1.02 7.41
CA ALA A 127 18.31 -0.32 6.21
C ALA A 127 17.31 -0.46 5.05
N LYS A 128 16.72 -1.65 4.87
CA LYS A 128 15.67 -1.89 3.86
C LYS A 128 14.36 -1.18 4.20
N LEU A 129 13.93 -1.18 5.48
CA LEU A 129 12.72 -0.50 5.92
C LEU A 129 12.82 1.03 5.80
N LEU A 130 14.01 1.58 6.03
CA LEU A 130 14.33 3.00 5.89
C LEU A 130 14.60 3.40 4.43
N GLY A 131 14.81 2.44 3.53
CA GLY A 131 15.18 2.70 2.14
C GLY A 131 16.63 3.18 1.96
N LEU A 132 17.49 2.98 2.96
CA LEU A 132 18.93 3.27 2.86
C LEU A 132 19.67 2.31 1.91
N ASP A 133 19.08 1.13 1.68
CA ASP A 133 19.57 0.11 0.74
C ASP A 133 19.00 0.31 -0.68
N ALA A 134 18.34 1.45 -0.94
CA ALA A 134 17.80 1.74 -2.27
C ALA A 134 18.96 2.04 -3.25
N PRO A 135 18.98 1.42 -4.45
CA PRO A 135 20.04 1.68 -5.42
C PRO A 135 20.02 3.15 -5.85
N GLU A 136 21.07 3.89 -5.53
CA GLU A 136 21.26 5.25 -6.03
C GLU A 136 21.52 5.21 -7.53
N LYS A 137 20.68 5.89 -8.32
CA LYS A 137 20.98 6.14 -9.72
C LYS A 137 22.06 7.21 -9.80
N VAL A 138 23.32 6.78 -9.87
CA VAL A 138 24.43 7.67 -10.17
C VAL A 138 24.41 7.96 -11.66
N GLU A 139 23.90 9.13 -12.04
CA GLU A 139 24.06 9.65 -13.40
C GLU A 139 25.52 10.09 -13.58
N VAL A 140 26.34 9.20 -14.16
CA VAL A 140 27.72 9.54 -14.54
C VAL A 140 27.66 10.37 -15.81
N ALA A 141 27.42 11.67 -15.67
CA ALA A 141 27.73 12.64 -16.71
C ALA A 141 29.26 12.83 -16.72
N GLY A 142 29.90 12.47 -17.83
CA GLY A 142 31.35 12.56 -17.98
C GLY A 142 31.89 13.96 -17.65
N SER A 143 33.05 13.97 -16.99
CA SER A 143 33.87 15.09 -16.50
C SER A 143 33.48 15.68 -15.12
N GLU A 144 34.36 15.38 -14.16
CA GLU A 144 34.52 15.94 -12.81
C GLU A 144 33.52 15.51 -11.72
N ILE A 145 33.96 14.57 -10.87
CA ILE A 145 33.21 14.11 -9.69
C ILE A 145 33.36 15.13 -8.57
N VAL A 146 32.38 16.01 -8.43
CA VAL A 146 32.16 16.81 -7.21
C VAL A 146 31.02 16.15 -6.44
N LEU A 147 31.35 15.36 -5.42
CA LEU A 147 30.36 14.77 -4.50
C LEU A 147 29.74 15.89 -3.66
N ARG A 148 28.52 16.31 -4.00
CA ARG A 148 27.72 17.22 -3.18
C ARG A 148 26.60 16.44 -2.50
N ILE A 149 26.76 16.23 -1.20
CA ILE A 149 25.75 15.59 -0.36
C ILE A 149 24.55 16.54 -0.26
N THR A 150 23.51 16.31 -1.06
CA THR A 150 22.21 16.98 -0.89
C THR A 150 21.28 16.05 -0.13
N GLY A 151 21.15 16.29 1.18
CA GLY A 151 20.05 15.72 1.94
C GLY A 151 18.71 16.30 1.49
N SER A 152 17.69 15.44 1.41
CA SER A 152 16.27 15.78 1.30
C SER A 152 15.83 16.46 -0.01
N GLY A 153 15.48 15.64 -1.01
CA GLY A 153 14.66 16.04 -2.16
C GLY A 153 13.33 15.30 -2.17
N GLU A 154 12.23 16.05 -2.03
CA GLU A 154 10.86 15.61 -2.25
C GLU A 154 10.74 14.79 -3.55
N GLN A 155 10.52 13.47 -3.42
CA GLN A 155 10.12 12.68 -4.57
C GLN A 155 8.70 13.07 -4.96
N THR A 156 8.58 13.86 -6.01
CA THR A 156 7.32 14.00 -6.75
C THR A 156 7.02 12.63 -7.37
N PRO A 157 5.86 12.02 -7.10
CA PRO A 157 5.55 10.69 -7.63
C PRO A 157 5.56 10.74 -9.17
N PRO A 158 6.10 9.71 -9.84
CA PRO A 158 6.06 9.64 -11.30
C PRO A 158 4.59 9.67 -11.73
N ALA A 159 4.28 10.57 -12.67
CA ALA A 159 2.99 10.60 -13.33
C ALA A 159 2.70 9.18 -13.84
N ILE A 160 1.61 8.60 -13.34
CA ILE A 160 1.06 7.33 -13.81
C ILE A 160 0.91 7.50 -15.33
N ALA A 161 1.77 6.81 -16.08
CA ALA A 161 1.67 6.74 -17.53
C ALA A 161 0.25 6.30 -17.83
N ALA A 162 -0.45 7.12 -18.62
CA ALA A 162 -1.80 6.84 -19.07
C ALA A 162 -1.88 5.39 -19.56
N CYS A 163 -2.86 4.65 -19.03
CA CYS A 163 -3.26 3.38 -19.64
C CYS A 163 -3.42 3.62 -21.15
N PRO A 164 -2.80 2.80 -22.01
CA PRO A 164 -3.17 2.81 -23.42
C PRO A 164 -4.68 2.52 -23.53
N PRO A 165 -5.39 3.20 -24.44
CA PRO A 165 -6.80 2.93 -24.68
C PRO A 165 -6.98 1.47 -25.07
N ALA A 166 -8.02 0.84 -24.52
CA ALA A 166 -8.39 -0.54 -24.79
C ALA A 166 -8.49 -0.77 -26.30
N GLU A 167 -7.59 -1.61 -26.83
CA GLU A 167 -7.77 -2.20 -28.15
C GLU A 167 -9.02 -3.07 -28.11
N GLU A 168 -9.87 -2.87 -29.12
CA GLU A 168 -11.13 -3.57 -29.32
C GLU A 168 -10.90 -5.08 -29.38
N VAL A 169 -11.36 -5.79 -28.34
CA VAL A 169 -11.51 -7.24 -28.37
C VAL A 169 -12.64 -7.55 -29.36
N GLY A 170 -12.26 -8.04 -30.53
CA GLY A 170 -13.18 -8.44 -31.59
C GLY A 170 -14.20 -9.50 -31.14
N PRO A 171 -15.33 -9.62 -31.86
CA PRO A 171 -16.44 -10.49 -31.47
C PRO A 171 -16.03 -11.96 -31.45
N ALA A 172 -16.52 -12.67 -30.43
CA ALA A 172 -16.33 -14.09 -30.22
C ALA A 172 -16.74 -14.92 -31.46
N PRO A 173 -16.00 -15.99 -31.82
CA PRO A 173 -16.45 -16.90 -32.85
C PRO A 173 -17.68 -17.68 -32.37
N GLU A 174 -18.79 -17.45 -33.06
CA GLU A 174 -19.93 -18.35 -33.14
C GLU A 174 -19.50 -19.73 -33.69
N ALA A 175 -20.27 -20.73 -33.28
CA ALA A 175 -20.42 -22.05 -33.89
C ALA A 175 -19.31 -23.09 -33.66
N LEU A 176 -19.58 -24.00 -32.73
CA LEU A 176 -19.42 -25.43 -32.99
C LEU A 176 -20.54 -26.20 -32.28
N MET A 177 -21.66 -26.30 -33.02
CA MET A 177 -22.64 -27.37 -32.93
C MET A 177 -21.93 -28.72 -33.14
N LEU A 178 -21.96 -29.61 -32.15
CA LEU A 178 -21.73 -31.07 -32.24
C LEU A 178 -22.00 -31.60 -30.82
N GLY A 179 -22.91 -32.51 -30.53
CA GLY A 179 -23.84 -33.28 -31.33
C GLY A 179 -24.83 -33.96 -30.38
N ALA A 180 -26.01 -34.25 -30.92
CA ALA A 180 -26.96 -35.15 -30.30
C ALA A 180 -26.34 -36.56 -30.18
N GLY A 181 -26.46 -37.16 -28.99
CA GLY A 181 -26.15 -38.55 -28.72
C GLY A 181 -27.18 -39.08 -27.73
N GLU A 182 -28.02 -39.97 -28.23
CA GLU A 182 -29.24 -40.53 -27.66
C GLU A 182 -29.09 -41.36 -26.36
N PRO A 183 -30.22 -41.69 -25.71
CA PRO A 183 -30.30 -42.31 -24.38
C PRO A 183 -30.43 -43.84 -24.46
N ALA A 184 -30.01 -44.54 -23.39
CA ALA A 184 -30.63 -45.77 -22.85
C ALA A 184 -29.69 -46.40 -21.83
N GLY A 185 -30.24 -46.87 -20.70
CA GLY A 185 -29.47 -47.60 -19.69
C GLY A 185 -30.21 -47.76 -18.38
N SER A 186 -31.38 -48.37 -18.43
CA SER A 186 -32.05 -48.99 -17.29
C SER A 186 -31.31 -50.26 -16.88
N GLU A 187 -30.89 -50.37 -15.62
CA GLU A 187 -30.52 -51.61 -14.90
C GLU A 187 -30.07 -51.17 -13.50
N GLU A 188 -30.33 -51.83 -12.38
CA GLU A 188 -31.22 -52.92 -12.02
C GLU A 188 -31.29 -52.83 -10.49
N ALA A 189 -32.46 -53.08 -9.92
CA ALA A 189 -32.63 -53.27 -8.48
C ALA A 189 -32.27 -54.70 -8.12
N THR A 190 -31.49 -54.94 -7.07
CA THR A 190 -31.59 -56.15 -6.23
C THR A 190 -30.72 -56.02 -4.96
N PRO A 191 -30.97 -56.86 -3.93
CA PRO A 191 -31.88 -56.63 -2.81
C PRO A 191 -31.20 -56.21 -1.50
#